data_AF-A0A3T0KMZ7-F1
#
_entry.id   AF-A0A3T0KMZ7-F1
#
_cell.length_a   1.000
_cell.length_b   1.000
_cell.length_c   1.000
_cell.angle_alpha   90.00
_cell.angle_beta   90.00
_cell.angle_gamma   90.00
#
_symmetry.space_group_name_H-M   'P 1'
#
loop_
_entity.id
_entity.type
_entity.pdbx_description
1 polymer ?
#
loop_
_entity_poly.entity_id
_entity_poly.type
_entity_poly.pdbx_seq_one_letter_code
_entity_poly.pdbx_strand_id
1 'polypeptide(L)'
;MITEYNGWEVVFMGDLLKAYNGDTDVIIDGFNIFKSGRRGTFEGSIKLIEPNYGAEKWFQNYKIETEKFVVYYAEAEVYNTIYCIWAKKEPKSIETVIPTFKEPGNEQTVEESDITQTLKHIKPTSAAVSEKMGIFRRVEGLETFIEKYNVLSFKEIWDEYASFMESKYKDNLVSLKPGNSRERIENAVKQLQLKIPDDFLELYTICDGNDTDEWIDKIEETGVAYAHIFGNPLMSIEEIEQEVKGNLNWEKPDESIKSIPAGKVKTNPMLHKKIPIYHDGGGNFFAIDLDPDLHGTYGQIIWVDHEYEEREVFASSLKEFIVIIYFFVKELGVIDNGEGYDGEMSYTEYIDRTV
;
A
#
# COMPACT_ATOMS: atom_id res chain seq x y z
N MET A 1 -9.12 26.83 -0.65
CA MET A 1 -9.33 25.86 -1.74
C MET A 1 -10.82 25.70 -1.93
N ILE A 2 -11.32 25.85 -3.15
CA ILE A 2 -12.76 25.69 -3.45
C ILE A 2 -12.97 24.21 -3.75
N THR A 3 -13.91 23.57 -3.06
CA THR A 3 -14.18 22.13 -3.19
C THR A 3 -15.46 21.82 -3.96
N GLU A 4 -16.35 22.80 -4.11
CA GLU A 4 -17.60 22.69 -4.87
C GLU A 4 -17.93 24.02 -5.58
N TYR A 5 -18.45 23.94 -6.81
CA TYR A 5 -18.93 25.09 -7.58
C TYR A 5 -20.07 24.69 -8.54
N ASN A 6 -21.27 25.26 -8.36
CA ASN A 6 -22.44 24.98 -9.22
C ASN A 6 -22.78 23.48 -9.36
N GLY A 7 -22.64 22.70 -8.28
CA GLY A 7 -22.87 21.26 -8.26
C GLY A 7 -21.75 20.43 -8.92
N TRP A 8 -20.61 21.06 -9.23
CA TRP A 8 -19.37 20.38 -9.57
C TRP A 8 -18.50 20.29 -8.34
N GLU A 9 -17.89 19.13 -8.11
CA GLU A 9 -16.99 18.88 -6.99
C GLU A 9 -15.56 18.71 -7.52
N VAL A 10 -14.58 19.19 -6.77
CA VAL A 10 -13.17 18.87 -7.06
C VAL A 10 -12.94 17.43 -6.64
N VAL A 11 -12.51 16.61 -7.59
CA VAL A 11 -12.23 15.19 -7.33
C VAL A 11 -10.78 14.89 -7.67
N PHE A 12 -10.16 14.01 -6.89
CA PHE A 12 -8.92 13.37 -7.30
C PHE A 12 -9.24 12.28 -8.33
N MET A 13 -8.29 12.00 -9.21
CA MET A 13 -8.48 11.04 -10.31
C MET A 13 -8.98 9.67 -9.80
N GLY A 14 -8.46 9.19 -8.67
CA GLY A 14 -8.90 7.94 -8.05
C GLY A 14 -10.35 7.95 -7.56
N ASP A 15 -10.87 9.09 -7.13
CA ASP A 15 -12.26 9.22 -6.64
C ASP A 15 -13.28 9.26 -7.79
N LEU A 16 -12.88 9.81 -8.95
CA LEU A 16 -13.70 9.77 -10.17
C LEU A 16 -13.94 8.32 -10.63
N LEU A 17 -12.92 7.47 -10.54
CA LEU A 17 -13.00 6.05 -10.88
C LEU A 17 -13.91 5.28 -9.90
N LYS A 18 -13.84 5.58 -8.59
CA LYS A 18 -14.75 5.00 -7.58
C LYS A 18 -16.21 5.38 -7.85
N ALA A 19 -16.48 6.62 -8.25
CA ALA A 19 -17.83 7.08 -8.58
C ALA A 19 -18.43 6.40 -9.83
N TYR A 20 -17.55 5.92 -10.74
CA TYR A 20 -17.89 5.17 -11.94
C TYR A 20 -18.14 3.67 -11.67
N ASN A 21 -17.31 3.03 -10.85
CA ASN A 21 -17.41 1.59 -10.56
C ASN A 21 -18.57 1.19 -9.64
N GLY A 22 -19.21 2.14 -8.96
CA GLY A 22 -20.35 1.88 -8.06
C GLY A 22 -21.63 1.35 -8.73
N ASP A 23 -21.58 0.98 -10.02
CA ASP A 23 -22.78 0.65 -10.80
C ASP A 23 -22.64 -0.47 -11.83
N THR A 24 -21.45 -1.05 -11.99
CA THR A 24 -21.24 -2.23 -12.82
C THR A 24 -20.38 -3.21 -12.03
N ASP A 25 -20.78 -4.48 -11.95
CA ASP A 25 -19.92 -5.61 -11.54
C ASP A 25 -18.75 -5.85 -12.53
N VAL A 26 -18.35 -4.80 -13.24
CA VAL A 26 -17.17 -4.72 -14.10
C VAL A 26 -16.14 -3.92 -13.30
N ILE A 27 -15.22 -4.65 -12.66
CA ILE A 27 -13.95 -4.08 -12.23
C ILE A 27 -13.26 -3.62 -13.51
N ILE A 28 -13.27 -2.31 -13.76
CA ILE A 28 -12.31 -1.75 -14.70
C ILE A 28 -10.99 -1.72 -13.94
N ASP A 29 -10.19 -2.76 -14.15
CA ASP A 29 -8.82 -2.91 -13.69
C ASP A 29 -8.04 -1.68 -14.14
N GLY A 30 -7.77 -0.78 -13.20
CA GLY A 30 -6.90 0.39 -13.27
C GLY A 30 -6.92 1.35 -14.47
N PHE A 31 -7.78 1.22 -15.48
CA PHE A 31 -7.68 2.01 -16.71
C PHE A 31 -7.50 3.51 -16.47
N ASN A 32 -6.34 4.04 -16.87
CA ASN A 32 -6.22 5.43 -17.24
C ASN A 32 -7.06 5.68 -18.51
N ILE A 33 -8.31 6.14 -18.34
CA ILE A 33 -9.22 6.47 -19.45
C ILE A 33 -8.64 7.50 -20.43
N PHE A 34 -7.61 8.25 -20.01
CA PHE A 34 -6.94 9.28 -20.79
C PHE A 34 -5.77 8.75 -21.63
N LYS A 35 -5.08 7.67 -21.19
CA LYS A 35 -4.01 7.01 -21.97
C LYS A 35 -4.56 5.96 -22.95
N SER A 36 -5.73 5.40 -22.69
CA SER A 36 -6.31 4.28 -23.47
C SER A 36 -7.16 4.69 -24.68
N GLY A 37 -7.27 5.98 -25.00
CA GLY A 37 -8.10 6.46 -26.11
C GLY A 37 -9.61 6.36 -25.86
N ARG A 38 -10.02 6.04 -24.63
CA ARG A 38 -11.43 6.01 -24.16
C ARG A 38 -11.76 7.25 -23.33
N ARG A 39 -11.38 8.45 -23.80
CA ARG A 39 -11.91 9.69 -23.22
C ARG A 39 -13.44 9.65 -23.35
N GLY A 40 -14.14 10.17 -22.34
CA GLY A 40 -15.59 10.35 -22.42
C GLY A 40 -15.99 11.15 -23.67
N THR A 41 -17.27 11.19 -23.98
CA THR A 41 -17.75 11.99 -25.12
C THR A 41 -17.53 13.46 -24.80
N PHE A 42 -16.81 14.17 -25.68
CA PHE A 42 -16.55 15.59 -25.51
C PHE A 42 -17.86 16.39 -25.69
N GLU A 43 -18.26 17.13 -24.66
CA GLU A 43 -19.50 17.92 -24.64
C GLU A 43 -19.26 19.42 -24.85
N GLY A 44 -18.01 19.82 -25.13
CA GLY A 44 -17.62 21.22 -25.32
C GLY A 44 -16.74 21.76 -24.20
N SER A 45 -16.75 23.07 -24.01
CA SER A 45 -16.04 23.73 -22.91
C SER A 45 -17.02 24.23 -21.86
N ILE A 46 -16.65 24.11 -20.58
CA ILE A 46 -17.42 24.64 -19.46
C ILE A 46 -16.57 25.65 -18.67
N LYS A 47 -17.22 26.68 -18.13
CA LYS A 47 -16.56 27.66 -17.28
C LYS A 47 -16.71 27.27 -15.82
N LEU A 48 -15.59 27.00 -15.15
CA LEU A 48 -15.54 26.62 -13.73
C LEU A 48 -14.50 27.48 -13.02
N ILE A 49 -14.51 27.46 -11.68
CA ILE A 49 -13.45 28.11 -10.91
C ILE A 49 -12.24 27.20 -10.86
N GLU A 50 -11.03 27.73 -10.94
CA GLU A 50 -9.83 26.95 -10.69
C GLU A 50 -9.56 26.85 -9.18
N PRO A 51 -9.43 25.64 -8.60
CA PRO A 51 -9.41 25.46 -7.13
C PRO A 51 -8.24 26.13 -6.41
N ASN A 52 -7.11 26.32 -7.09
CA ASN A 52 -5.84 26.78 -6.51
C ASN A 52 -5.78 28.32 -6.42
N TYR A 53 -6.21 29.02 -7.47
CA TYR A 53 -6.13 30.48 -7.58
C TYR A 53 -7.50 31.17 -7.56
N GLY A 54 -8.60 30.42 -7.55
CA GLY A 54 -9.96 30.97 -7.41
C GLY A 54 -10.46 31.76 -8.63
N ALA A 55 -9.75 31.68 -9.77
CA ALA A 55 -10.11 32.38 -11.00
C ALA A 55 -11.01 31.51 -11.89
N GLU A 56 -12.00 32.12 -12.54
CA GLU A 56 -12.79 31.41 -13.55
C GLU A 56 -11.94 31.08 -14.78
N LYS A 57 -11.96 29.81 -15.21
CA LYS A 57 -11.31 29.32 -16.41
C LYS A 57 -12.26 28.45 -17.24
N TRP A 58 -11.93 28.29 -18.51
CA TRP A 58 -12.60 27.34 -19.39
C TRP A 58 -11.89 25.99 -19.30
N PHE A 59 -12.66 24.93 -19.10
CA PHE A 59 -12.20 23.55 -19.01
C PHE A 59 -12.80 22.76 -20.17
N GLN A 60 -12.09 21.73 -20.63
CA GLN A 60 -12.68 20.77 -21.58
C GLN A 60 -13.63 19.86 -20.81
N ASN A 61 -14.89 19.81 -21.24
CA ASN A 61 -15.95 19.06 -20.60
C ASN A 61 -16.19 17.75 -21.34
N TYR A 62 -16.26 16.67 -20.58
CA TYR A 62 -16.49 15.33 -21.07
C TYR A 62 -17.64 14.68 -20.32
N LYS A 63 -18.27 13.72 -20.98
CA LYS A 63 -19.41 12.98 -20.46
C LYS A 63 -19.17 11.48 -20.58
N ILE A 64 -19.48 10.78 -19.51
CA ILE A 64 -19.51 9.33 -19.45
C ILE A 64 -20.89 8.92 -18.99
N GLU A 65 -21.51 7.98 -19.69
CA GLU A 65 -22.80 7.41 -19.32
C GLU A 65 -22.62 6.00 -18.78
N THR A 66 -23.28 5.70 -17.66
CA THR A 66 -23.49 4.35 -17.14
C THR A 66 -24.96 3.95 -17.28
N GLU A 67 -25.34 2.80 -16.74
CA GLU A 67 -26.72 2.35 -16.71
C GLU A 67 -27.61 3.23 -15.82
N LYS A 68 -27.13 3.69 -14.65
CA LYS A 68 -27.95 4.48 -13.71
C LYS A 68 -27.54 5.95 -13.59
N PHE A 69 -26.37 6.34 -14.09
CA PHE A 69 -25.89 7.73 -13.96
C PHE A 69 -25.24 8.26 -15.25
N VAL A 70 -25.14 9.59 -15.29
CA VAL A 70 -24.29 10.36 -16.20
C VAL A 70 -23.28 11.10 -15.35
N VAL A 71 -22.00 10.94 -15.66
CA VAL A 71 -20.92 11.68 -15.02
C VAL A 71 -20.34 12.65 -16.03
N TYR A 72 -20.36 13.93 -15.69
CA TYR A 72 -19.62 14.96 -16.37
C TYR A 72 -18.31 15.21 -15.65
N TYR A 73 -17.23 15.39 -16.39
CA TYR A 73 -15.95 15.77 -15.81
C TYR A 73 -15.23 16.82 -16.67
N ALA A 74 -14.50 17.71 -16.01
CA ALA A 74 -13.82 18.82 -16.64
C ALA A 74 -12.35 18.85 -16.24
N GLU A 75 -11.45 18.82 -17.23
CA GLU A 75 -9.99 18.75 -17.03
C GLU A 75 -9.29 20.08 -17.34
N ALA A 76 -8.23 20.37 -16.59
CA ALA A 76 -7.25 21.39 -16.94
C ALA A 76 -5.87 20.76 -17.10
N GLU A 77 -5.35 20.84 -18.32
CA GLU A 77 -3.99 20.42 -18.66
C GLU A 77 -3.06 21.63 -18.56
N VAL A 78 -1.96 21.47 -17.83
CA VAL A 78 -0.84 22.43 -17.80
C VAL A 78 0.42 21.62 -18.04
N TYR A 79 1.29 22.01 -18.98
CA TYR A 79 2.54 21.30 -19.28
C TYR A 79 2.39 19.76 -19.42
N ASN A 80 1.37 19.29 -20.14
CA ASN A 80 1.07 17.87 -20.36
C ASN A 80 0.75 17.05 -19.09
N THR A 81 0.40 17.71 -17.99
CA THR A 81 -0.07 17.07 -16.74
C THR A 81 -1.47 17.57 -16.42
N ILE A 82 -2.36 16.68 -15.98
CA ILE A 82 -3.71 17.05 -15.56
C ILE A 82 -3.62 17.56 -14.11
N TYR A 83 -3.89 18.84 -13.90
CA TYR A 83 -3.72 19.49 -12.60
C TYR A 83 -5.01 19.63 -11.79
N CYS A 84 -6.17 19.50 -12.43
CA CYS A 84 -7.46 19.71 -11.80
C CYS A 84 -8.55 18.94 -12.53
N ILE A 85 -9.40 18.25 -11.77
CA ILE A 85 -10.57 17.54 -12.27
C ILE A 85 -11.78 18.01 -11.47
N TRP A 86 -12.75 18.59 -12.17
CA TRP A 86 -14.09 18.82 -11.65
C TRP A 86 -15.00 17.69 -12.10
N ALA A 87 -15.88 17.20 -11.24
CA ALA A 87 -16.88 16.19 -11.59
C ALA A 87 -18.28 16.58 -11.15
N LYS A 88 -19.27 16.18 -11.93
CA LYS A 88 -20.70 16.33 -11.62
C LYS A 88 -21.44 15.05 -12.00
N LYS A 89 -22.18 14.48 -11.06
CA LYS A 89 -22.95 13.25 -11.24
C LYS A 89 -24.44 13.54 -11.31
N GLU A 90 -25.12 13.01 -12.33
CA GLU A 90 -26.57 13.15 -12.53
C GLU A 90 -27.20 11.76 -12.71
N PRO A 91 -28.37 11.45 -12.12
CA PRO A 91 -29.07 10.20 -12.35
C PRO A 91 -29.64 10.13 -13.77
N LYS A 92 -29.55 8.96 -14.42
CA LYS A 92 -30.18 8.74 -15.72
C LYS A 92 -31.69 8.66 -15.52
N SER A 93 -32.46 9.49 -16.21
CA SER A 93 -33.93 9.46 -16.13
C SER A 93 -34.42 8.08 -16.57
N ILE A 94 -34.91 7.28 -15.61
CA ILE A 94 -35.52 5.98 -15.91
C ILE A 94 -36.82 6.25 -16.67
N GLU A 95 -36.83 5.98 -17.98
CA GLU A 95 -38.10 5.78 -18.67
C GLU A 95 -38.74 4.53 -18.09
N THR A 96 -39.79 4.70 -17.29
CA THR A 96 -40.59 3.61 -16.73
C THR A 96 -41.23 2.79 -17.85
N VAL A 97 -40.53 1.77 -18.33
CA VAL A 97 -41.15 0.67 -19.06
C VAL A 97 -41.74 -0.26 -18.01
N ILE A 98 -43.06 -0.16 -17.78
CA ILE A 98 -43.80 -1.09 -16.92
C ILE A 98 -43.89 -2.43 -17.66
N PRO A 99 -43.24 -3.51 -17.20
CA PRO A 99 -43.42 -4.82 -17.80
C PRO A 99 -44.60 -5.49 -17.12
N THR A 100 -45.70 -5.71 -17.84
CA THR A 100 -46.76 -6.62 -17.39
C THR A 100 -46.27 -8.06 -17.49
N PHE A 101 -45.97 -8.69 -16.36
CA PHE A 101 -45.72 -10.13 -16.27
C PHE A 101 -46.96 -10.87 -15.76
N LYS A 102 -47.32 -11.94 -16.47
CA LYS A 102 -48.21 -13.02 -16.03
C LYS A 102 -47.36 -14.11 -15.38
N GLU A 103 -47.78 -14.61 -14.22
CA GLU A 103 -47.27 -15.86 -13.62
C GLU A 103 -47.60 -17.07 -14.50
N PRO A 104 -46.79 -18.16 -14.50
CA PRO A 104 -46.93 -19.19 -13.46
C PRO A 104 -45.65 -19.97 -13.05
N GLY A 105 -45.63 -20.45 -11.80
CA GLY A 105 -45.58 -21.90 -11.52
C GLY A 105 -44.24 -22.58 -11.15
N ASN A 106 -44.15 -22.95 -9.86
CA ASN A 106 -43.54 -24.14 -9.23
C ASN A 106 -42.01 -24.41 -9.22
N GLU A 107 -41.50 -24.34 -7.98
CA GLU A 107 -40.69 -25.34 -7.21
C GLU A 107 -39.62 -26.19 -7.92
N GLN A 108 -38.36 -26.04 -7.48
CA GLN A 108 -37.70 -27.04 -6.62
C GLN A 108 -36.36 -26.55 -6.02
N THR A 109 -36.12 -26.99 -4.78
CA THR A 109 -35.05 -26.70 -3.82
C THR A 109 -33.73 -27.45 -4.08
N VAL A 110 -32.58 -26.85 -3.70
CA VAL A 110 -31.40 -27.57 -3.14
C VAL A 110 -30.73 -26.70 -2.07
N GLU A 111 -30.39 -27.33 -0.94
CA GLU A 111 -29.75 -26.81 0.28
C GLU A 111 -28.25 -26.53 0.12
N GLU A 112 -27.74 -25.53 0.87
CA GLU A 112 -26.34 -25.46 1.31
C GLU A 112 -26.30 -25.24 2.83
N SER A 113 -25.60 -26.13 3.54
CA SER A 113 -25.54 -26.21 5.00
C SER A 113 -24.16 -25.80 5.55
N ASP A 114 -24.20 -24.99 6.61
CA ASP A 114 -23.38 -24.99 7.83
C ASP A 114 -21.85 -24.75 7.78
N ILE A 115 -21.43 -23.48 7.83
CA ILE A 115 -20.19 -23.04 8.53
C ILE A 115 -20.39 -21.65 9.20
N THR A 116 -21.36 -21.48 10.10
CA THR A 116 -21.48 -20.19 10.86
C THR A 116 -22.07 -20.31 12.26
N GLN A 117 -21.65 -21.31 13.05
CA GLN A 117 -22.12 -21.43 14.44
C GLN A 117 -21.07 -21.53 15.56
N THR A 118 -19.78 -21.25 15.30
CA THR A 118 -18.74 -21.38 16.36
C THR A 118 -17.97 -20.10 16.70
N LEU A 119 -18.55 -18.90 16.49
CA LEU A 119 -17.91 -17.62 16.89
C LEU A 119 -18.77 -16.72 17.79
N LYS A 120 -19.74 -17.28 18.54
CA LYS A 120 -20.67 -16.45 19.34
C LYS A 120 -20.27 -16.15 20.79
N HIS A 121 -19.13 -16.61 21.31
CA HIS A 121 -18.79 -16.36 22.72
C HIS A 121 -17.34 -15.96 22.96
N ILE A 122 -16.98 -14.72 22.60
CA ILE A 122 -15.93 -13.96 23.28
C ILE A 122 -16.50 -12.57 23.55
N LYS A 123 -16.70 -12.22 24.83
CA LYS A 123 -17.04 -10.85 25.23
C LYS A 123 -15.76 -10.01 25.20
N PRO A 124 -15.74 -8.85 24.53
CA PRO A 124 -14.61 -7.96 24.61
C PRO A 124 -14.62 -7.25 25.97
N THR A 125 -13.56 -7.45 26.74
CA THR A 125 -13.28 -6.69 27.95
C THR A 125 -12.82 -5.30 27.51
N SER A 126 -13.51 -4.26 27.98
CA SER A 126 -13.18 -2.87 27.70
C SER A 126 -11.84 -2.48 28.35
N ALA A 127 -10.77 -2.53 27.58
CA ALA A 127 -9.60 -1.68 27.77
C ALA A 127 -9.59 -0.68 26.61
N ALA A 128 -9.23 0.57 26.87
CA ALA A 128 -9.08 1.58 25.82
C ALA A 128 -8.03 1.09 24.80
N VAL A 129 -8.49 0.57 23.66
CA VAL A 129 -7.65 0.08 22.57
C VAL A 129 -7.21 1.30 21.77
N SER A 130 -5.90 1.45 21.61
CA SER A 130 -5.25 2.52 20.85
C SER A 130 -5.89 2.69 19.47
N GLU A 131 -6.25 3.91 19.06
CA GLU A 131 -6.77 4.20 17.71
C GLU A 131 -5.71 4.02 16.58
N LYS A 132 -4.47 3.64 16.93
CA LYS A 132 -3.32 3.52 16.02
C LYS A 132 -2.53 2.22 16.25
N MET A 133 -2.12 1.56 15.16
CA MET A 133 -1.09 0.52 15.12
C MET A 133 0.11 1.03 14.33
N GLY A 134 1.19 1.41 15.03
CA GLY A 134 2.30 2.12 14.39
C GLY A 134 1.81 3.46 13.80
N ILE A 135 2.11 3.68 12.52
CA ILE A 135 1.57 4.81 11.73
C ILE A 135 0.27 4.49 11.00
N PHE A 136 -0.20 3.24 10.98
CA PHE A 136 -1.40 2.91 10.22
C PHE A 136 -2.64 3.46 10.94
N ARG A 137 -3.54 4.08 10.16
CA ARG A 137 -4.92 4.33 10.62
C ARG A 137 -5.57 3.00 10.98
N ARG A 138 -6.60 3.03 11.81
CA ARG A 138 -7.36 1.80 12.12
C ARG A 138 -7.84 1.13 10.83
N VAL A 139 -7.37 -0.10 10.61
CA VAL A 139 -7.81 -0.96 9.51
C VAL A 139 -8.62 -2.10 10.10
N GLU A 140 -9.86 -2.28 9.61
CA GLU A 140 -10.74 -3.33 10.11
C GLU A 140 -10.11 -4.71 9.91
N GLY A 141 -10.06 -5.53 10.97
CA GLY A 141 -9.50 -6.88 10.93
C GLY A 141 -7.98 -7.00 11.15
N LEU A 142 -7.20 -5.93 11.00
CA LEU A 142 -5.73 -5.99 11.11
C LEU A 142 -5.27 -6.43 12.52
N GLU A 143 -5.84 -5.85 13.58
CA GLU A 143 -5.51 -6.21 14.98
C GLU A 143 -5.77 -7.70 15.24
N THR A 144 -6.96 -8.18 14.88
CA THR A 144 -7.33 -9.60 15.03
C THR A 144 -6.42 -10.51 14.20
N PHE A 145 -6.01 -10.07 13.01
CA PHE A 145 -5.07 -10.82 12.18
C PHE A 145 -3.71 -10.89 12.88
N ILE A 146 -3.19 -9.78 13.38
CA ILE A 146 -1.92 -9.75 14.12
C ILE A 146 -1.97 -10.64 15.36
N GLU A 147 -3.03 -10.58 16.15
CA GLU A 147 -3.24 -11.48 17.30
C GLU A 147 -3.23 -12.95 16.88
N LYS A 148 -3.87 -13.29 15.75
CA LYS A 148 -3.88 -14.66 15.21
C LYS A 148 -2.48 -15.15 14.85
N TYR A 149 -1.63 -14.35 14.21
CA TYR A 149 -0.29 -14.78 13.80
C TYR A 149 0.77 -14.61 14.89
N ASN A 150 0.51 -13.80 15.92
CA ASN A 150 1.46 -13.61 17.02
C ASN A 150 1.84 -14.91 17.74
N VAL A 151 0.93 -15.89 17.79
CA VAL A 151 1.16 -17.20 18.42
C VAL A 151 2.00 -18.17 17.57
N LEU A 152 2.21 -17.88 16.30
CA LEU A 152 2.99 -18.72 15.38
C LEU A 152 4.48 -18.37 15.41
N SER A 153 5.35 -19.30 15.02
CA SER A 153 6.76 -19.01 14.77
C SER A 153 6.93 -18.11 13.55
N PHE A 154 8.08 -17.44 13.43
CA PHE A 154 8.36 -16.61 12.25
C PHE A 154 8.37 -17.47 10.98
N LYS A 155 9.01 -18.64 11.01
CA LYS A 155 9.00 -19.59 9.90
C LYS A 155 7.59 -19.97 9.44
N GLU A 156 6.66 -20.27 10.35
CA GLU A 156 5.28 -20.62 9.97
C GLU A 156 4.57 -19.46 9.24
N ILE A 157 4.76 -18.23 9.72
CA ILE A 157 4.20 -17.03 9.07
C ILE A 157 4.83 -16.83 7.69
N TRP A 158 6.15 -16.93 7.60
CA TRP A 158 6.88 -16.72 6.36
C TRP A 158 6.53 -17.76 5.30
N ASP A 159 6.49 -19.05 5.68
CA ASP A 159 6.11 -20.13 4.77
C ASP A 159 4.68 -19.91 4.23
N GLU A 160 3.73 -19.50 5.08
CA GLU A 160 2.34 -19.22 4.66
C GLU A 160 2.28 -17.99 3.73
N TYR A 161 3.00 -16.92 4.07
CA TYR A 161 3.04 -15.70 3.26
C TYR A 161 3.69 -15.95 1.90
N ALA A 162 4.88 -16.55 1.86
CA ALA A 162 5.60 -16.85 0.62
C ALA A 162 4.79 -17.77 -0.30
N SER A 163 4.18 -18.83 0.26
CA SER A 163 3.31 -19.73 -0.52
C SER A 163 2.08 -19.00 -1.08
N PHE A 164 1.51 -18.06 -0.33
CA PHE A 164 0.41 -17.23 -0.81
C PHE A 164 0.85 -16.32 -1.96
N MET A 165 2.02 -15.68 -1.84
CA MET A 165 2.59 -14.84 -2.90
C MET A 165 2.82 -15.67 -4.19
N GLU A 166 3.45 -16.84 -4.07
CA GLU A 166 3.71 -17.75 -5.20
C GLU A 166 2.41 -18.17 -5.89
N SER A 167 1.40 -18.57 -5.11
CA SER A 167 0.11 -18.98 -5.66
C SER A 167 -0.64 -17.82 -6.33
N LYS A 168 -0.55 -16.60 -5.79
CA LYS A 168 -1.30 -15.43 -6.26
C LYS A 168 -0.66 -14.80 -7.50
N TYR A 169 0.66 -14.59 -7.47
CA TYR A 169 1.38 -13.84 -8.51
C TYR A 169 2.09 -14.74 -9.52
N LYS A 170 2.35 -16.02 -9.19
CA LYS A 170 2.89 -17.04 -10.11
C LYS A 170 4.10 -16.52 -10.89
N ASP A 171 4.02 -16.56 -12.23
CA ASP A 171 5.04 -16.10 -13.15
C ASP A 171 5.34 -14.60 -13.03
N ASN A 172 4.57 -13.83 -12.25
CA ASN A 172 4.86 -12.42 -11.94
C ASN A 172 5.58 -12.20 -10.62
N LEU A 173 5.76 -13.23 -9.80
CA LEU A 173 6.53 -13.14 -8.57
C LEU A 173 8.01 -13.35 -8.88
N VAL A 174 8.84 -12.46 -8.35
CA VAL A 174 10.30 -12.60 -8.38
C VAL A 174 10.75 -13.62 -7.34
N SER A 175 11.67 -14.49 -7.76
CA SER A 175 12.17 -15.57 -6.94
C SER A 175 12.88 -15.06 -5.67
N LEU A 176 12.80 -15.85 -4.61
CA LEU A 176 13.63 -15.69 -3.42
C LEU A 176 14.93 -16.47 -3.60
N LYS A 177 16.06 -15.84 -3.28
CA LYS A 177 17.36 -16.51 -3.25
C LYS A 177 17.43 -17.46 -2.04
N PRO A 178 18.17 -18.57 -2.13
CA PRO A 178 18.31 -19.51 -1.01
C PRO A 178 18.96 -18.82 0.20
N GLY A 179 18.51 -19.17 1.40
CA GLY A 179 18.99 -18.58 2.65
C GLY A 179 20.49 -18.77 2.92
N ASN A 180 20.99 -17.95 3.85
CA ASN A 180 22.40 -17.87 4.22
C ASN A 180 22.73 -18.64 5.51
N SER A 181 24.03 -18.90 5.71
CA SER A 181 24.50 -19.34 7.02
C SER A 181 24.41 -18.22 8.05
N ARG A 182 24.13 -18.57 9.31
CA ARG A 182 24.07 -17.60 10.40
C ARG A 182 25.33 -16.74 10.51
N GLU A 183 26.51 -17.35 10.32
CA GLU A 183 27.79 -16.65 10.32
C GLU A 183 27.87 -15.57 9.21
N ARG A 184 27.37 -15.86 8.00
CA ARG A 184 27.36 -14.91 6.89
C ARG A 184 26.47 -13.70 7.20
N ILE A 185 25.30 -13.95 7.77
CA ILE A 185 24.31 -12.93 8.17
C ILE A 185 24.89 -12.04 9.28
N GLU A 186 25.45 -12.66 10.32
CA GLU A 186 26.05 -11.92 11.44
C GLU A 186 27.25 -11.07 10.99
N ASN A 187 28.08 -11.60 10.09
CA ASN A 187 29.23 -10.86 9.54
C ASN A 187 28.82 -9.65 8.70
N ALA A 188 27.69 -9.72 7.98
CA ALA A 188 27.20 -8.63 7.14
C ALA A 188 26.91 -7.35 7.93
N VAL A 189 26.35 -7.51 9.13
CA VAL A 189 25.92 -6.38 9.99
C VAL A 189 26.83 -6.18 11.20
N LYS A 190 27.93 -6.94 11.32
CA LYS A 190 28.86 -6.92 12.46
C LYS A 190 29.40 -5.52 12.80
N GLN A 191 29.55 -4.66 11.79
CA GLN A 191 30.07 -3.30 11.96
C GLN A 191 29.14 -2.41 12.80
N LEU A 192 27.84 -2.74 12.88
CA LEU A 192 26.89 -2.03 13.73
C LEU A 192 27.15 -2.26 15.23
N GLN A 193 27.90 -3.31 15.61
CA GLN A 193 28.27 -3.63 17.00
C GLN A 193 27.08 -3.71 17.97
N LEU A 194 25.93 -4.13 17.46
CA LEU A 194 24.69 -4.27 18.22
C LEU A 194 24.21 -5.72 18.16
N LYS A 195 23.29 -6.06 19.06
CA LYS A 195 22.61 -7.36 19.01
C LYS A 195 21.79 -7.42 17.71
N ILE A 196 21.74 -8.58 17.08
CA ILE A 196 20.92 -8.77 15.88
C ILE A 196 19.56 -9.33 16.34
N PRO A 197 18.43 -8.81 15.85
CA PRO A 197 17.11 -9.39 16.11
C PRO A 197 17.00 -10.84 15.63
N ASP A 198 16.33 -11.69 16.41
CA ASP A 198 16.23 -13.12 16.10
C ASP A 198 15.38 -13.38 14.84
N ASP A 199 14.35 -12.56 14.61
CA ASP A 199 13.50 -12.62 13.41
C ASP A 199 14.25 -12.25 12.13
N PHE A 200 15.20 -11.30 12.19
CA PHE A 200 16.11 -11.03 11.07
C PHE A 200 17.02 -12.23 10.77
N LEU A 201 17.61 -12.84 11.80
CA LEU A 201 18.45 -14.03 11.62
C LEU A 201 17.64 -15.20 11.03
N GLU A 202 16.40 -15.39 11.50
CA GLU A 202 15.51 -16.45 11.02
C GLU A 202 15.13 -16.22 9.56
N LEU A 203 14.67 -15.02 9.18
CA LEU A 203 14.33 -14.68 7.80
C LEU A 203 15.49 -14.97 6.84
N TYR A 204 16.68 -14.45 7.15
CA TYR A 204 17.82 -14.59 6.25
C TYR A 204 18.48 -15.97 6.27
N THR A 205 18.12 -16.83 7.23
CA THR A 205 18.44 -18.26 7.16
C THR A 205 17.48 -19.01 6.23
N ILE A 206 16.25 -18.50 6.05
CA ILE A 206 15.25 -19.08 5.15
C ILE A 206 15.49 -18.64 3.69
N CYS A 207 15.67 -17.34 3.45
CA CYS A 207 15.87 -16.77 2.11
C CYS A 207 16.84 -15.57 2.13
N ASP A 208 17.59 -15.38 1.05
CA ASP A 208 18.53 -14.27 0.89
C ASP A 208 17.94 -13.11 0.07
N GLY A 209 16.75 -12.66 0.43
CA GLY A 209 16.05 -11.62 -0.34
C GLY A 209 15.56 -12.11 -1.70
N ASN A 210 15.06 -11.17 -2.49
CA ASN A 210 14.66 -11.40 -3.88
C ASN A 210 15.87 -11.27 -4.82
N ASP A 211 15.76 -11.85 -6.01
CA ASP A 211 16.72 -11.61 -7.08
C ASP A 211 16.39 -10.28 -7.78
N THR A 212 17.12 -9.22 -7.43
CA THR A 212 16.90 -7.87 -7.96
C THR A 212 17.18 -7.79 -9.47
N ASP A 213 18.13 -8.57 -9.98
CA ASP A 213 18.41 -8.61 -11.43
C ASP A 213 17.22 -9.25 -12.17
N GLU A 214 16.68 -10.36 -11.63
CA GLU A 214 15.44 -10.96 -12.15
C GLU A 214 14.26 -9.97 -12.10
N TRP A 215 14.14 -9.18 -11.03
CA TRP A 215 13.08 -8.16 -10.92
C TRP A 215 13.18 -7.11 -12.03
N ILE A 216 14.39 -6.58 -12.28
CA ILE A 216 14.63 -5.58 -13.34
C ILE A 216 14.33 -6.20 -14.71
N ASP A 217 14.94 -7.34 -15.03
CA ASP A 217 14.75 -8.03 -16.31
C ASP A 217 13.27 -8.26 -16.58
N LYS A 218 12.53 -8.66 -15.55
CA LYS A 218 11.11 -8.98 -15.67
C LYS A 218 10.24 -7.74 -15.88
N ILE A 219 10.54 -6.63 -15.23
CA ILE A 219 9.88 -5.35 -15.50
C ILE A 219 10.16 -4.92 -16.94
N GLU A 220 11.40 -5.02 -17.42
CA GLU A 220 11.75 -4.66 -18.79
C GLU A 220 11.06 -5.55 -19.83
N GLU A 221 10.95 -6.86 -19.56
CA GLU A 221 10.38 -7.84 -20.48
C GLU A 221 8.85 -7.83 -20.51
N THR A 222 8.22 -7.81 -19.33
CA THR A 222 6.78 -8.04 -19.18
C THR A 222 6.00 -6.79 -18.80
N GLY A 223 6.71 -5.76 -18.34
CA GLY A 223 6.09 -4.61 -17.73
C GLY A 223 5.31 -4.96 -16.48
N VAL A 224 5.65 -6.04 -15.75
CA VAL A 224 5.10 -6.28 -14.40
C VAL A 224 5.96 -7.27 -13.60
N ALA A 225 6.30 -6.90 -12.36
CA ALA A 225 6.96 -7.80 -11.41
C ALA A 225 6.53 -7.48 -9.98
N TYR A 226 6.37 -8.51 -9.16
CA TYR A 226 6.03 -8.40 -7.74
C TYR A 226 7.05 -9.12 -6.88
N ALA A 227 7.25 -8.62 -5.67
CA ALA A 227 8.13 -9.18 -4.66
C ALA A 227 7.57 -8.98 -3.24
N HIS A 228 8.34 -9.33 -2.21
CA HIS A 228 7.82 -9.66 -0.88
C HIS A 228 7.66 -8.46 0.07
N ILE A 229 8.12 -7.26 -0.28
CA ILE A 229 7.95 -6.05 0.53
C ILE A 229 6.96 -5.11 -0.15
N PHE A 230 5.67 -5.29 0.17
CA PHE A 230 4.55 -4.56 -0.47
C PHE A 230 4.55 -4.61 -2.01
N GLY A 231 5.19 -5.60 -2.64
CA GLY A 231 5.36 -5.67 -4.10
C GLY A 231 6.79 -5.41 -4.57
N ASN A 232 7.68 -4.97 -3.68
CA ASN A 232 9.06 -4.62 -3.99
C ASN A 232 10.07 -5.66 -3.45
N PRO A 233 11.31 -5.70 -3.98
CA PRO A 233 12.33 -6.66 -3.58
C PRO A 233 12.73 -6.58 -2.10
N LEU A 234 12.72 -7.70 -1.40
CA LEU A 234 13.44 -7.84 -0.14
C LEU A 234 14.95 -7.83 -0.45
N MET A 235 15.71 -6.96 0.19
CA MET A 235 17.16 -6.88 -0.01
C MET A 235 17.84 -8.20 0.38
N SER A 236 18.89 -8.56 -0.33
CA SER A 236 19.82 -9.64 0.03
C SER A 236 20.88 -9.19 1.03
N ILE A 237 21.52 -10.15 1.69
CA ILE A 237 22.59 -9.91 2.65
C ILE A 237 23.76 -9.14 2.04
N GLU A 238 24.02 -9.30 0.74
CA GLU A 238 25.05 -8.52 0.04
C GLU A 238 24.68 -7.04 -0.06
N GLU A 239 23.45 -6.72 -0.51
CA GLU A 239 22.95 -5.34 -0.58
C GLU A 239 22.94 -4.69 0.81
N ILE A 240 22.50 -5.43 1.83
CA ILE A 240 22.50 -4.97 3.23
C ILE A 240 23.92 -4.63 3.70
N GLU A 241 24.88 -5.51 3.43
CA GLU A 241 26.27 -5.29 3.83
C GLU A 241 26.87 -4.06 3.15
N GLN A 242 26.55 -3.83 1.87
CA GLN A 242 27.00 -2.64 1.14
C GLN A 242 26.44 -1.36 1.77
N GLU A 243 25.14 -1.33 2.06
CA GLU A 243 24.49 -0.18 2.68
C GLU A 243 25.00 0.09 4.09
N VAL A 244 25.14 -0.95 4.91
CA VAL A 244 25.71 -0.82 6.27
C VAL A 244 27.12 -0.22 6.21
N LYS A 245 27.98 -0.71 5.30
CA LYS A 245 29.34 -0.18 5.11
C LYS A 245 29.34 1.26 4.62
N GLY A 246 28.49 1.59 3.66
CA GLY A 246 28.39 2.92 3.06
C GLY A 246 27.95 4.00 4.07
N ASN A 247 27.16 3.61 5.05
CA ASN A 247 26.53 4.53 5.99
C ASN A 247 27.24 4.65 7.36
N LEU A 248 28.34 3.93 7.60
CA LEU A 248 29.05 3.94 8.90
C LEU A 248 29.55 5.33 9.34
N ASN A 249 29.94 6.19 8.41
CA ASN A 249 30.58 7.48 8.73
C ASN A 249 29.59 8.63 8.96
N TRP A 250 28.29 8.34 8.89
CA TRP A 250 27.24 9.34 9.08
C TRP A 250 26.78 9.29 10.53
N GLU A 251 27.38 10.14 11.36
CA GLU A 251 27.12 10.15 12.81
C GLU A 251 26.54 11.47 13.33
N LYS A 252 26.43 12.51 12.50
CA LYS A 252 25.97 13.81 13.00
C LYS A 252 24.45 13.81 13.13
N PRO A 253 23.90 14.02 14.34
CA PRO A 253 22.48 14.21 14.51
C PRO A 253 22.01 15.38 13.65
N ASP A 254 20.83 15.22 13.07
CA ASP A 254 20.14 16.28 12.34
C ASP A 254 18.86 16.62 13.10
N GLU A 255 18.87 17.75 13.80
CA GLU A 255 17.75 18.20 14.63
C GLU A 255 16.47 18.48 13.82
N SER A 256 16.58 18.56 12.48
CA SER A 256 15.41 18.65 11.62
C SER A 256 14.60 17.34 11.56
N ILE A 257 15.26 16.19 11.81
CA ILE A 257 14.63 14.87 11.75
C ILE A 257 13.52 14.75 12.80
N LYS A 258 12.35 14.26 12.37
CA LYS A 258 11.17 14.05 13.21
C LYS A 258 10.79 12.58 13.22
N SER A 259 10.44 12.07 14.39
CA SER A 259 9.91 10.72 14.52
C SER A 259 8.38 10.74 14.51
N ILE A 260 7.79 9.76 13.81
CA ILE A 260 6.35 9.54 13.74
C ILE A 260 6.07 8.09 14.14
N PRO A 261 5.45 7.82 15.31
CA PRO A 261 5.12 8.77 16.38
C PRO A 261 6.34 9.41 17.07
N ALA A 262 6.15 10.57 17.70
CA ALA A 262 7.22 11.31 18.36
C ALA A 262 7.97 10.49 19.43
N GLY A 263 9.29 10.68 19.50
CA GLY A 263 10.17 10.06 20.49
C GLY A 263 10.42 8.56 20.31
N LYS A 264 10.07 7.98 19.15
CA LYS A 264 10.36 6.57 18.84
C LYS A 264 11.68 6.36 18.09
N VAL A 265 12.06 7.28 17.24
CA VAL A 265 13.26 7.22 16.40
C VAL A 265 14.16 8.41 16.75
N LYS A 266 15.46 8.15 16.94
CA LYS A 266 16.42 9.22 17.22
C LYS A 266 16.65 10.09 15.99
N THR A 267 17.10 11.31 16.21
CA THR A 267 17.51 12.27 15.17
C THR A 267 18.86 11.94 14.52
N ASN A 268 19.21 10.66 14.41
CA ASN A 268 20.47 10.21 13.82
C ASN A 268 20.36 10.09 12.30
N PRO A 269 21.51 10.07 11.59
CA PRO A 269 21.53 9.89 10.14
C PRO A 269 20.86 8.59 9.69
N MET A 270 20.39 8.60 8.44
CA MET A 270 19.45 7.62 7.88
C MET A 270 19.63 6.18 8.35
N LEU A 271 20.77 5.54 8.06
CA LEU A 271 21.03 4.13 8.39
C LEU A 271 21.96 3.96 9.60
N HIS A 272 22.17 5.02 10.39
CA HIS A 272 22.96 4.91 11.62
C HIS A 272 22.29 3.93 12.58
N LYS A 273 22.99 2.82 12.88
CA LYS A 273 22.54 1.71 13.72
C LYS A 273 21.20 1.11 13.28
N LYS A 274 20.97 1.03 11.97
CA LYS A 274 19.82 0.38 11.38
C LYS A 274 20.26 -0.66 10.37
N ILE A 275 19.46 -1.72 10.20
CA ILE A 275 19.66 -2.73 9.16
C ILE A 275 18.62 -2.48 8.07
N PRO A 276 18.98 -2.01 6.88
CA PRO A 276 18.03 -1.87 5.77
C PRO A 276 17.55 -3.27 5.33
N ILE A 277 16.31 -3.39 4.92
CA ILE A 277 15.71 -4.64 4.40
C ILE A 277 14.99 -4.43 3.06
N TYR A 278 14.80 -3.19 2.65
CA TYR A 278 14.28 -2.78 1.35
C TYR A 278 14.87 -1.42 0.99
N HIS A 279 15.08 -1.18 -0.31
CA HIS A 279 15.29 0.15 -0.85
C HIS A 279 14.54 0.36 -2.16
N ASP A 280 14.19 1.61 -2.46
CA ASP A 280 13.58 2.01 -3.74
C ASP A 280 14.60 2.40 -4.82
N GLY A 281 15.91 2.35 -4.51
CA GLY A 281 16.99 2.80 -5.39
C GLY A 281 17.16 4.32 -5.48
N GLY A 282 16.22 5.09 -4.92
CA GLY A 282 16.30 6.54 -4.72
C GLY A 282 16.95 6.93 -3.40
N GLY A 283 17.32 5.96 -2.57
CA GLY A 283 17.87 6.20 -1.24
C GLY A 283 16.81 6.20 -0.14
N ASN A 284 15.63 5.62 -0.37
CA ASN A 284 14.65 5.42 0.70
C ASN A 284 14.64 3.96 1.14
N PHE A 285 14.38 3.71 2.42
CA PHE A 285 14.54 2.38 3.02
C PHE A 285 13.41 2.03 3.98
N PHE A 286 13.00 0.75 3.97
CA PHE A 286 12.56 0.12 5.21
C PHE A 286 13.77 -0.42 5.95
N ALA A 287 13.87 -0.12 7.24
CA ALA A 287 14.99 -0.55 8.06
C ALA A 287 14.57 -1.00 9.45
N ILE A 288 15.33 -1.92 10.02
CA ILE A 288 15.22 -2.39 11.39
C ILE A 288 16.04 -1.46 12.28
N ASP A 289 15.40 -0.78 13.23
CA ASP A 289 16.04 0.18 14.12
C ASP A 289 16.63 -0.52 15.37
N LEU A 290 17.96 -0.50 15.48
CA LEU A 290 18.70 -1.08 16.60
C LEU A 290 19.12 -0.03 17.64
N ASP A 291 18.75 1.23 17.46
CA ASP A 291 19.03 2.29 18.43
C ASP A 291 17.84 3.26 18.55
N PRO A 292 16.65 2.74 18.92
CA PRO A 292 15.44 3.54 19.04
C PRO A 292 15.58 4.62 20.12
N ASP A 293 14.73 5.62 20.06
CA ASP A 293 14.63 6.66 21.08
C ASP A 293 13.79 6.18 22.30
N LEU A 294 13.61 7.04 23.30
CA LEU A 294 13.03 6.71 24.62
C LEU A 294 11.69 5.98 24.58
N HIS A 295 10.86 6.23 23.56
CA HIS A 295 9.54 5.61 23.39
C HIS A 295 9.49 4.58 22.25
N GLY A 296 10.62 4.30 21.62
CA GLY A 296 10.73 3.30 20.56
C GLY A 296 10.97 1.90 21.09
N THR A 297 10.83 0.93 20.19
CA THR A 297 11.07 -0.49 20.48
C THR A 297 12.31 -0.95 19.75
N TYR A 298 13.19 -1.69 20.44
CA TYR A 298 14.36 -2.27 19.80
C TYR A 298 13.96 -3.28 18.73
N GLY A 299 14.41 -3.09 17.50
CA GLY A 299 14.01 -3.91 16.36
C GLY A 299 12.73 -3.46 15.66
N GLN A 300 12.18 -2.28 16.00
CA GLN A 300 11.05 -1.70 15.26
C GLN A 300 11.39 -1.48 13.78
N ILE A 301 10.40 -1.60 12.91
CA ILE A 301 10.56 -1.32 11.49
C ILE A 301 10.19 0.13 11.23
N ILE A 302 11.09 0.83 10.54
CA ILE A 302 10.93 2.23 10.19
C ILE A 302 11.07 2.46 8.70
N TRP A 303 10.37 3.47 8.19
CA TRP A 303 10.66 4.09 6.92
C TRP A 303 11.65 5.23 7.11
N VAL A 304 12.67 5.25 6.28
CA VAL A 304 13.71 6.28 6.25
C VAL A 304 13.76 6.84 4.84
N ASP A 305 13.52 8.13 4.74
CA ASP A 305 13.57 8.86 3.48
C ASP A 305 14.79 9.79 3.46
N HIS A 306 15.44 9.89 2.30
CA HIS A 306 16.64 10.71 2.14
C HIS A 306 16.33 12.21 1.95
N GLU A 307 15.15 12.56 1.46
CA GLU A 307 14.72 13.95 1.24
C GLU A 307 13.86 14.45 2.40
N TYR A 308 13.04 13.59 2.97
CA TYR A 308 12.14 13.96 4.06
C TYR A 308 12.79 13.78 5.43
N GLU A 309 12.51 14.74 6.31
CA GLU A 309 12.97 14.75 7.70
C GLU A 309 12.22 13.73 8.58
N GLU A 310 11.10 13.17 8.10
CA GLU A 310 10.24 12.28 8.87
C GLU A 310 10.78 10.85 8.90
N ARG A 311 10.66 10.19 10.06
CA ARG A 311 11.01 8.79 10.30
C ARG A 311 9.80 8.08 10.88
N GLU A 312 9.18 7.24 10.05
CA GLU A 312 7.88 6.67 10.34
C GLU A 312 8.01 5.24 10.87
N VAL A 313 7.33 4.90 11.96
CA VAL A 313 7.39 3.57 12.59
C VAL A 313 6.24 2.69 12.12
N PHE A 314 6.54 1.67 11.32
CA PHE A 314 5.57 0.78 10.70
C PHE A 314 5.16 -0.40 11.58
N ALA A 315 6.09 -0.96 12.35
CA ALA A 315 5.84 -2.15 13.16
C ALA A 315 6.79 -2.22 14.36
N SER A 316 6.40 -2.97 15.39
CA SER A 316 7.24 -3.16 16.59
C SER A 316 8.40 -4.15 16.39
N SER A 317 8.35 -4.98 15.34
CA SER A 317 9.33 -6.01 14.98
C SER A 317 9.23 -6.38 13.50
N LEU A 318 10.25 -7.08 12.97
CA LEU A 318 10.19 -7.62 11.60
C LEU A 318 9.07 -8.65 11.47
N LYS A 319 8.88 -9.50 12.48
CA LYS A 319 7.76 -10.45 12.53
C LYS A 319 6.40 -9.75 12.35
N GLU A 320 6.14 -8.71 13.14
CA GLU A 320 4.89 -7.95 13.06
C GLU A 320 4.74 -7.27 11.69
N PHE A 321 5.84 -6.73 11.14
CA PHE A 321 5.84 -6.10 9.81
C PHE A 321 5.45 -7.08 8.70
N ILE A 322 6.00 -8.30 8.70
CA ILE A 322 5.61 -9.34 7.74
C ILE A 322 4.13 -9.71 7.88
N VAL A 323 3.60 -9.80 9.11
CA VAL A 323 2.17 -10.08 9.33
C VAL A 323 1.30 -8.94 8.80
N ILE A 324 1.73 -7.69 8.98
CA ILE A 324 1.07 -6.51 8.41
C ILE A 324 1.06 -6.62 6.89
N ILE A 325 2.23 -6.77 6.24
CA ILE A 325 2.29 -6.92 4.77
C ILE A 325 1.38 -8.06 4.32
N TYR A 326 1.42 -9.20 5.01
CA TYR A 326 0.60 -10.34 4.66
C TYR A 326 -0.90 -10.01 4.70
N PHE A 327 -1.36 -9.35 5.75
CA PHE A 327 -2.75 -8.86 5.83
C PHE A 327 -3.10 -7.95 4.67
N PHE A 328 -2.25 -6.96 4.39
CA PHE A 328 -2.48 -5.98 3.32
C PHE A 328 -2.59 -6.66 1.95
N VAL A 329 -1.70 -7.59 1.63
CA VAL A 329 -1.73 -8.29 0.34
C VAL A 329 -2.87 -9.31 0.26
N LYS A 330 -3.17 -10.02 1.35
CA LYS A 330 -4.16 -11.11 1.40
C LYS A 330 -5.59 -10.61 1.51
N GLU A 331 -5.86 -9.77 2.49
CA GLU A 331 -7.23 -9.33 2.84
C GLU A 331 -7.63 -8.09 2.05
N LEU A 332 -6.67 -7.20 1.75
CA LEU A 332 -6.97 -5.94 1.06
C LEU A 332 -6.51 -5.92 -0.40
N GLY A 333 -5.63 -6.83 -0.83
CA GLY A 333 -5.05 -6.77 -2.18
C GLY A 333 -4.09 -5.58 -2.39
N VAL A 334 -3.59 -4.99 -1.31
CA VAL A 334 -2.63 -3.88 -1.32
C VAL A 334 -1.26 -4.42 -1.69
N ILE A 335 -0.83 -4.09 -2.91
CA ILE A 335 0.49 -4.36 -3.47
C ILE A 335 0.79 -3.23 -4.45
N ASP A 336 2.01 -2.72 -4.42
CA ASP A 336 2.47 -1.54 -5.15
C ASP A 336 3.98 -1.65 -5.38
N ASN A 337 4.39 -1.84 -6.63
CA ASN A 337 5.81 -1.86 -7.00
C ASN A 337 6.33 -0.48 -7.47
N GLY A 338 5.53 0.57 -7.33
CA GLY A 338 5.92 1.94 -7.67
C GLY A 338 5.90 2.29 -9.17
N GLU A 339 5.65 1.32 -10.05
CA GLU A 339 5.62 1.55 -11.51
C GLU A 339 4.24 2.00 -12.02
N GLY A 340 3.25 2.15 -11.11
CA GLY A 340 1.94 2.68 -11.44
C GLY A 340 1.09 1.69 -12.25
N TYR A 341 1.22 0.41 -11.91
CA TYR A 341 0.25 -0.67 -12.12
C TYR A 341 -1.22 -0.22 -12.13
N ASP A 342 -1.90 -0.27 -13.28
CA ASP A 342 -3.36 -0.22 -13.33
C ASP A 342 -3.92 -1.34 -12.40
N GLY A 343 -4.44 -0.96 -11.22
CA GLY A 343 -5.00 -1.89 -10.21
C GLY A 343 -4.16 -2.08 -8.94
N GLU A 344 -2.96 -1.51 -8.90
CA GLU A 344 -2.15 -1.49 -7.67
C GLU A 344 -2.78 -0.58 -6.62
N MET A 345 -2.70 -1.01 -5.36
CA MET A 345 -3.16 -0.22 -4.22
C MET A 345 -1.97 0.01 -3.32
N SER A 346 -1.65 1.29 -3.11
CA SER A 346 -0.56 1.69 -2.25
C SER A 346 -0.93 1.57 -0.78
N TYR A 347 -0.03 1.02 0.03
CA TYR A 347 -0.20 1.00 1.48
C TYR A 347 -0.21 2.41 2.09
N THR A 348 0.30 3.40 1.35
CA THR A 348 0.35 4.81 1.77
C THR A 348 -1.03 5.41 2.03
N GLU A 349 -2.10 4.90 1.38
CA GLU A 349 -3.48 5.32 1.66
C GLU A 349 -3.94 5.01 3.09
N TYR A 350 -3.24 4.10 3.77
CA TYR A 350 -3.57 3.63 5.11
C TYR A 350 -2.68 4.25 6.20
N ILE A 351 -1.75 5.13 5.82
CA ILE A 351 -0.88 5.83 6.76
C ILE A 351 -1.64 7.02 7.36
N ASP A 352 -1.56 7.17 8.67
CA ASP A 352 -1.99 8.35 9.42
C ASP A 352 -0.77 9.07 10.00
N ARG A 353 -0.36 10.14 9.30
CA ARG A 353 0.73 11.05 9.71
C ARG A 353 0.30 12.12 10.71
N THR A 354 -0.96 12.15 11.14
CA THR A 354 -1.45 13.17 12.09
C THR A 354 -1.02 12.80 13.51
N VAL A 355 0.20 13.13 13.90
CA VAL A 355 0.73 12.88 15.26
C VAL A 355 1.33 14.14 15.85
#